data_AF-A0A0Q9NV56-F1
#
_entry.id   AF-A0A0Q9NV56-F1
#
_cell.length_a   1.000
_cell.length_b   1.000
_cell.length_c   1.000
_cell.angle_alpha   90.00
_cell.angle_beta   90.00
_cell.angle_gamma   90.00
#
_symmetry.space_group_name_H-M   'P 1'
#
loop_
_entity.id
_entity.type
_entity.pdbx_description
1 polymer ?
#
loop_
_entity_poly.entity_id
_entity_poly.type
_entity_poly.pdbx_seq_one_letter_code
_entity_poly.pdbx_strand_id
1 'polypeptide(L)'
;MSAYKVVDTQFDRQRDGVYLTQIIHAPIRQPSGGVKTFILSASVNRQKSDRGWSNGMVSVLDSEAEGWGGIVSVGRDDVVRQVPSPKDTKADHQAALEAVAAGLLERAIRVLTIVD
;
A
#
# COMPACT_ATOMS: atom_id res chain seq x y z
N MET A 1 -15.01 -6.00 10.98
CA MET A 1 -13.64 -6.02 11.52
C MET A 1 -12.70 -6.29 10.37
N SER A 2 -11.72 -5.42 10.10
CA SER A 2 -10.75 -5.63 9.03
C SER A 2 -9.93 -6.90 9.30
N ALA A 3 -9.62 -7.67 8.25
CA ALA A 3 -8.93 -8.96 8.34
C ALA A 3 -7.44 -8.87 8.73
N TYR A 4 -6.94 -7.66 8.99
CA TYR A 4 -5.55 -7.37 9.29
C TYR A 4 -5.43 -6.25 10.31
N LYS A 5 -4.28 -6.18 10.97
CA LYS A 5 -3.94 -5.10 11.89
C LYS A 5 -2.90 -4.19 11.24
N VAL A 6 -3.20 -2.90 11.15
CA VAL A 6 -2.20 -1.87 10.83
C VAL A 6 -1.26 -1.74 12.03
N VAL A 7 0.03 -1.88 11.78
CA VAL A 7 1.08 -1.88 12.79
C VAL A 7 1.83 -0.56 12.79
N ASP A 8 2.06 0.00 11.61
CA ASP A 8 2.72 1.29 11.44
C ASP A 8 2.13 2.03 10.24
N THR A 9 2.02 3.36 10.38
CA THR A 9 1.65 4.26 9.28
C THR A 9 2.57 5.47 9.35
N GLN A 10 3.33 5.71 8.29
CA GLN A 10 4.20 6.86 8.14
C GLN A 10 3.70 7.71 6.98
N PHE A 11 3.31 8.94 7.28
CA PHE A 11 2.92 9.94 6.30
C PHE A 11 3.96 11.04 6.26
N ASP A 12 4.40 11.40 5.06
CA ASP A 12 5.37 12.46 4.83
C ASP A 12 4.91 13.44 3.76
N ARG A 13 5.14 14.73 4.02
CA ARG A 13 4.92 15.83 3.08
C ARG A 13 6.28 16.37 2.66
N GLN A 14 6.75 15.90 1.51
CA GLN A 14 8.02 16.33 0.95
C GLN A 14 7.84 17.55 0.03
N ARG A 15 8.97 18.18 -0.32
CA ARG A 15 8.98 19.30 -1.27
C ARG A 15 8.29 18.95 -2.58
N ASP A 16 8.38 17.70 -3.05
CA ASP A 16 7.92 17.31 -4.38
C ASP A 16 6.66 16.47 -4.38
N GLY A 17 6.08 16.16 -3.21
CA GLY A 17 4.87 15.35 -3.13
C GLY A 17 4.47 14.96 -1.72
N VAL A 18 3.51 14.04 -1.66
CA VAL A 18 3.10 13.35 -0.43
C VAL A 18 3.38 11.87 -0.56
N TYR A 19 3.73 11.25 0.56
CA TYR A 19 4.13 9.86 0.62
C TYR A 19 3.49 9.18 1.82
N LEU A 20 3.11 7.93 1.65
CA LEU A 20 2.59 7.08 2.73
C LEU A 20 3.27 5.71 2.65
N THR A 21 3.85 5.26 3.75
CA THR A 21 4.11 3.84 3.99
C THR A 21 3.15 3.33 5.05
N GLN A 22 2.54 2.17 4.82
CA GLN A 22 1.71 1.48 5.81
C GLN A 22 2.11 0.01 5.92
N ILE A 23 2.41 -0.43 7.13
CA ILE A 23 2.79 -1.82 7.43
C ILE A 23 1.63 -2.50 8.14
N ILE A 24 1.25 -3.68 7.67
CA ILE A 24 0.21 -4.51 8.28
C ILE A 24 0.72 -5.91 8.57
N HIS A 25 0.13 -6.52 9.60
CA HIS A 25 0.18 -7.97 9.79
C HIS A 25 -1.15 -8.56 9.32
N ALA A 26 -1.07 -9.41 8.30
CA ALA A 26 -2.22 -10.04 7.66
C ALA A 26 -2.23 -11.56 7.95
N PRO A 27 -3.04 -12.03 8.92
CA PRO A 27 -3.31 -13.46 9.06
C PRO A 27 -4.17 -13.94 7.90
N ILE A 28 -3.62 -14.78 7.03
CA ILE A 28 -4.28 -15.29 5.83
C ILE A 28 -4.46 -16.79 5.96
N ARG A 29 -5.69 -17.27 5.77
CA ARG A 29 -5.97 -18.70 5.69
C ARG A 29 -5.51 -19.23 4.34
N GLN A 30 -4.64 -20.23 4.36
CA GLN A 30 -4.09 -20.87 3.16
C GLN A 30 -5.02 -22.00 2.69
N PRO A 31 -4.93 -22.43 1.42
CA PRO A 31 -5.74 -23.53 0.87
C PRO A 31 -5.63 -24.83 1.68
N SER A 32 -4.43 -25.12 2.21
CA SER A 32 -4.17 -26.24 3.14
C SER A 32 -4.97 -26.20 4.45
N GLY A 33 -5.65 -25.08 4.75
CA GLY A 33 -6.50 -24.89 5.93
C GLY A 33 -5.81 -24.20 7.11
N GLY A 34 -4.48 -24.13 7.10
CA GLY A 34 -3.67 -23.40 8.08
C GLY A 34 -3.77 -21.88 7.93
N VAL A 35 -3.43 -21.13 8.98
CA VAL A 35 -3.33 -19.67 8.95
C VAL A 35 -1.86 -19.27 8.98
N LYS A 36 -1.41 -18.56 7.95
CA LYS A 36 -0.06 -17.97 7.88
C LYS A 36 -0.17 -16.46 8.02
N THR A 37 0.65 -15.86 8.87
CA THR A 37 0.70 -14.41 9.01
C THR A 37 1.76 -13.84 8.07
N PHE A 38 1.35 -12.92 7.21
CA PHE A 38 2.23 -12.19 6.31
C PHE A 38 2.44 -10.76 6.82
N ILE A 39 3.65 -10.24 6.62
CA ILE A 39 3.95 -8.82 6.85
C ILE A 39 3.93 -8.14 5.48
N LEU A 40 3.04 -7.17 5.33
CA LEU A 40 2.87 -6.42 4.09
C LEU A 40 3.20 -4.95 4.31
N SER A 41 3.89 -4.34 3.36
CA SER A 41 4.19 -2.91 3.33
C SER A 41 3.60 -2.29 2.07
N ALA A 42 2.63 -1.40 2.24
CA ALA A 42 2.08 -0.56 1.19
C ALA A 42 2.87 0.75 1.16
N SER A 43 3.44 1.09 0.01
CA SER A 43 4.11 2.37 -0.24
C SER A 43 3.36 3.09 -1.35
N VAL A 44 2.87 4.29 -1.10
CA VAL A 44 2.11 5.09 -2.07
C VAL A 44 2.69 6.49 -2.11
N ASN A 45 2.95 6.99 -3.32
CA ASN A 45 3.50 8.32 -3.51
C ASN A 45 2.69 9.12 -4.55
N ARG A 46 2.45 10.39 -4.25
CA ARG A 46 1.80 11.34 -5.16
C ARG A 46 2.66 12.59 -5.29
N GLN A 47 3.25 12.79 -6.46
CA GLN A 47 4.03 13.99 -6.74
C GLN A 47 3.15 15.21 -6.99
N LYS A 48 3.72 16.42 -6.90
CA LYS A 48 3.05 17.70 -7.19
C LYS A 48 2.59 17.84 -8.63
N SER A 49 3.28 17.17 -9.55
CA SER A 49 2.99 17.17 -10.98
C SER A 49 2.20 15.93 -11.35
N ASP A 50 1.16 16.08 -12.17
CA ASP A 50 0.41 14.96 -12.75
C ASP A 50 1.27 14.17 -13.74
N ARG A 51 2.34 14.78 -14.24
CA ARG A 51 3.35 14.14 -15.09
C ARG A 51 4.53 13.55 -14.29
N GLY A 52 4.57 13.79 -12.98
CA GLY A 52 5.60 13.28 -12.09
C GLY A 52 5.42 11.79 -11.78
N TRP A 53 6.41 11.18 -11.15
CA TRP A 53 6.34 9.76 -10.76
C TRP A 53 5.42 9.61 -9.54
N SER A 54 4.18 9.20 -9.78
CA SER A 54 3.22 8.81 -8.74
C SER A 54 2.91 7.33 -8.94
N ASN A 55 2.91 6.53 -7.87
CA ASN A 55 2.65 5.10 -7.92
C ASN A 55 2.21 4.61 -6.54
N GLY A 56 1.81 3.34 -6.48
CA GLY A 56 1.69 2.62 -5.23
C GLY A 56 2.06 1.17 -5.41
N MET A 57 2.62 0.56 -4.38
CA MET A 57 3.06 -0.83 -4.40
C MET A 57 2.85 -1.46 -3.03
N VAL A 58 2.44 -2.73 -3.01
CA VAL A 58 2.50 -3.59 -1.82
C VAL A 58 3.59 -4.62 -2.01
N SER A 59 4.46 -4.71 -1.01
CA SER A 59 5.49 -5.74 -0.92
C SER A 59 5.23 -6.64 0.28
N VAL A 60 5.59 -7.91 0.18
CA VAL A 60 5.62 -8.87 1.29
C VAL A 60 7.04 -9.03 1.78
N LEU A 61 7.22 -9.14 3.10
CA LEU A 61 8.49 -9.58 3.67
C LEU A 61 8.62 -11.09 3.45
N ASP A 62 9.54 -11.49 2.60
CA ASP A 62 9.88 -12.88 2.39
C ASP A 62 11.03 -13.25 3.34
N SER A 63 10.73 -14.10 4.32
CA SER A 63 11.71 -14.58 5.29
C SER A 63 12.77 -15.50 4.67
N GLU A 64 12.49 -16.10 3.51
CA GLU A 64 13.41 -17.02 2.83
C GLU A 64 14.31 -16.28 1.83
N ALA A 65 13.84 -15.17 1.26
CA ALA A 65 14.58 -14.36 0.28
C ALA A 65 15.36 -13.17 0.86
N GLU A 66 15.44 -13.05 2.20
CA GLU A 66 16.09 -11.95 2.94
C GLU A 66 15.66 -10.54 2.45
N GLY A 67 14.42 -10.38 1.96
CA GLY A 67 14.03 -9.17 1.26
C GLY A 67 12.52 -8.96 1.09
N TRP A 68 12.18 -7.79 0.53
CA TRP A 68 10.80 -7.43 0.20
C TRP A 68 10.51 -7.74 -1.27
N GLY A 69 9.52 -8.60 -1.52
CA GLY A 69 9.04 -8.91 -2.87
C GLY A 69 7.78 -8.11 -3.20
N GLY A 70 7.79 -7.35 -4.31
CA GLY A 70 6.61 -6.62 -4.78
C GLY A 70 5.56 -7.57 -5.36
N ILE A 71 4.30 -7.43 -4.94
CA ILE A 71 3.21 -8.37 -5.29
C ILE A 71 2.10 -7.70 -6.10
N VAL A 72 1.76 -6.46 -5.73
CA VAL A 72 0.70 -5.68 -6.38
C VAL A 72 1.18 -4.25 -6.51
N SER A 73 0.94 -3.65 -7.66
CA SER A 73 1.24 -2.24 -7.92
C SER A 73 0.06 -1.53 -8.58
N VAL A 74 0.04 -0.22 -8.43
CA VAL A 74 -0.86 0.69 -9.13
C VAL A 74 -0.06 1.78 -9.83
N GLY A 75 -0.46 2.09 -11.05
CA GLY A 75 0.22 3.06 -11.89
C GLY A 75 -0.12 4.51 -11.53
N ARG A 76 0.56 5.43 -12.20
CA ARG A 76 0.39 6.88 -12.02
C ARG A 76 -1.04 7.34 -12.17
N ASP A 77 -1.69 6.97 -13.26
CA ASP A 77 -2.98 7.56 -13.63
C ASP A 77 -4.06 7.24 -12.59
N ASP A 78 -4.01 6.04 -12.00
CA ASP A 78 -4.89 5.63 -10.92
C ASP A 78 -4.64 6.42 -9.62
N VAL A 79 -3.38 6.66 -9.26
CA VAL A 79 -3.02 7.42 -8.05
C VAL A 79 -3.40 8.89 -8.22
N VAL A 80 -3.13 9.49 -9.39
CA VAL A 80 -3.49 10.89 -9.69
C VAL A 80 -5.00 11.10 -9.64
N ARG A 81 -5.79 10.10 -10.06
CA ARG A 81 -7.25 10.14 -10.03
C ARG A 81 -7.83 10.08 -8.61
N GLN A 82 -7.18 9.36 -7.70
CA GLN A 82 -7.69 9.09 -6.34
C GLN A 82 -7.11 10.03 -5.29
N VAL A 83 -5.88 10.50 -5.49
CA VAL A 83 -5.16 11.34 -4.53
C VAL A 83 -5.09 12.77 -5.08
N PRO A 84 -5.71 13.75 -4.39
CA PRO A 84 -5.65 15.15 -4.77
C PRO A 84 -4.22 15.63 -4.96
N SER A 85 -4.03 16.64 -5.82
CA SER A 85 -2.72 17.25 -5.99
C SER A 85 -2.18 17.74 -4.64
N PRO A 86 -0.90 17.49 -4.32
CA PRO A 86 -0.25 18.03 -3.12
C PRO A 86 -0.27 19.57 -3.03
N LYS A 87 -0.57 20.26 -4.14
CA LYS A 87 -0.74 21.71 -4.17
C LYS A 87 -2.05 22.17 -3.53
N ASP A 88 -3.04 21.29 -3.41
CA ASP A 88 -4.30 21.58 -2.74
C ASP A 88 -4.12 21.44 -1.23
N THR A 89 -3.82 22.55 -0.55
CA THR A 89 -3.53 22.56 0.89
C THR A 89 -4.75 22.29 1.77
N LYS A 90 -5.97 22.28 1.21
CA LYS A 90 -7.21 22.00 1.94
C LYS A 90 -7.58 20.52 1.93
N ALA A 91 -6.96 19.72 1.06
CA ALA A 91 -7.22 18.30 0.95
C ALA A 91 -6.58 17.51 2.10
N ASP A 92 -7.25 16.44 2.52
CA ASP A 92 -6.69 15.44 3.43
C ASP A 92 -5.92 14.38 2.63
N HIS A 93 -4.67 14.69 2.30
CA HIS A 93 -3.81 13.79 1.52
C HIS A 93 -3.50 12.49 2.26
N GLN A 94 -3.43 12.51 3.59
CA GLN A 94 -3.15 11.30 4.36
C GLN A 94 -4.30 10.31 4.19
N ALA A 95 -5.54 10.74 4.43
CA ALA A 95 -6.72 9.90 4.24
C ALA A 95 -6.84 9.38 2.79
N ALA A 96 -6.55 10.22 1.80
CA ALA A 96 -6.58 9.81 0.39
C ALA A 96 -5.53 8.74 0.06
N LEU A 97 -4.30 8.86 0.59
CA LEU A 97 -3.26 7.85 0.42
C LEU A 97 -3.60 6.57 1.17
N GLU A 98 -4.13 6.66 2.40
CA GLU A 98 -4.57 5.51 3.19
C GLU A 98 -5.66 4.72 2.48
N ALA A 99 -6.60 5.39 1.79
CA ALA A 99 -7.61 4.72 0.98
C ALA A 99 -7.00 3.93 -0.18
N VAL A 100 -6.01 4.51 -0.87
CA VAL A 100 -5.28 3.81 -1.95
C VAL A 100 -4.48 2.63 -1.38
N ALA A 101 -3.80 2.81 -0.25
CA ALA A 101 -3.05 1.76 0.43
C ALA A 101 -3.97 0.61 0.86
N ALA A 102 -5.12 0.90 1.46
CA ALA A 102 -6.12 -0.11 1.83
C ALA A 102 -6.57 -0.94 0.62
N GLY A 103 -6.89 -0.29 -0.50
CA GLY A 103 -7.28 -0.99 -1.73
C GLY A 103 -6.15 -1.87 -2.32
N LEU A 104 -4.89 -1.44 -2.21
CA LEU A 104 -3.74 -2.24 -2.60
C LEU A 104 -3.54 -3.45 -1.66
N LEU A 105 -3.64 -3.24 -0.35
CA LEU A 105 -3.48 -4.28 0.67
C LEU A 105 -4.57 -5.36 0.53
N GLU A 106 -5.82 -4.96 0.27
CA GLU A 106 -6.90 -5.91 0.00
C GLU A 106 -6.61 -6.77 -1.24
N ARG A 107 -6.09 -6.17 -2.31
CA ARG A 107 -5.69 -6.93 -3.51
C ARG A 107 -4.54 -7.87 -3.22
N ALA A 108 -3.53 -7.43 -2.47
CA ALA A 108 -2.40 -8.27 -2.08
C ALA A 108 -2.84 -9.47 -1.22
N ILE A 109 -3.73 -9.24 -0.25
CA ILE A 109 -4.29 -10.32 0.58
C ILE A 109 -5.05 -11.34 -0.28
N ARG A 110 -5.85 -10.89 -1.26
CA ARG A 110 -6.55 -11.79 -2.20
C ARG A 110 -5.57 -12.64 -3.00
N VAL A 111 -4.48 -12.06 -3.51
CA VAL A 111 -3.43 -12.81 -4.23
C VAL A 111 -2.82 -13.88 -3.32
N LEU A 112 -2.40 -13.51 -2.11
CA LEU A 112 -1.78 -14.42 -1.14
C LEU A 112 -2.72 -15.48 -0.56
N THR A 113 -4.03 -15.35 -0.78
CA THR A 113 -5.03 -16.37 -0.38
C THR A 113 -5.14 -17.48 -1.43
N ILE A 114 -4.82 -17.19 -2.71
CA ILE A 114 -5.05 -18.10 -3.85
C ILE A 114 -3.78 -18.90 -4.20
N VAL A 115 -2.60 -18.40 -3.83
CA VAL A 115 -1.31 -19.08 -4.10
C VAL A 115 -1.03 -20.08 -2.98
N ASP A 116 -0.85 -21.36 -3.34
CA ASP A 116 -0.38 -22.46 -2.48
C ASP A 116 1.13 -22.67 -2.71
#